data_AF-A0A972VF99-F1
#
_entry.id   AF-A0A972VF99-F1
#
_cell.length_a   1.000
_cell.length_b   1.000
_cell.length_c   1.000
_cell.angle_alpha   90.00
_cell.angle_beta   90.00
_cell.angle_gamma   90.00
#
_symmetry.space_group_name_H-M   'P 1'
#
loop_
_entity.id
_entity.type
_entity.pdbx_description
1 polymer ?
#
loop_
_entity_poly.entity_id
_entity_poly.type
_entity_poly.pdbx_seq_one_letter_code
_entity_poly.pdbx_strand_id
1 'polypeptide(L)'
;MSKPRRDTKLSALPSCVGRSILRVATIVALFGLLEPGALVSARSPITLTDVTQETGIDFVHTDGSSGQRYIVETVSAGLALLDYDHDGDIDIYFLNGAPLKGTQVDVRPGNALYRNEGDLRFTDVTQQAGVGDTGYGLGVAAGDYDNDGDLDLYLNNYGPNVLYRNNSDGTFTDVTKQAGVANGSQVGAGTCFLDMDKDGDLDLYVSNYCKWAYDLHVPLVQSGFPVYANPRFYAPMPDTLFRNNGNGSFTDVSASCGIGQHAGWGMGTVCADYDNDGDTDVFVANDIAENFLFQNDGAGHFEEVGLMTGFAYDGHGDEQGSMGVDCGDTNNDGLLDFYVTSYQGQLATLYKNLDADMFEDVTLLTGAGSETLPDVTWGNSMVDFDNDGDRDIFIACGHLQDNIELYDDTTTYATSNKLLLNTGHQKFVDISAEAGDGMQVKLSSRGAGFDDLDNDGDVDVVILNSRSKPTVLRNDSPDQGHWLQVQLCGVNSNRDGVGARVKVVSGDLTWVDEVHSGRGYQSHYGMRLHFGLAERKRVDRVEVSWIGGSTDVLEHVQVDRVLTVTEGASKTASPTQ
;
A
#
# COMPACT_ATOMS: atom_id res chain seq x y z
N MET A 1 14.02 -46.80 -54.47
CA MET A 1 15.47 -46.66 -54.24
C MET A 1 15.70 -46.09 -52.85
N SER A 2 16.41 -46.87 -52.02
CA SER A 2 17.36 -46.49 -50.96
C SER A 2 16.97 -45.52 -49.83
N LYS A 3 17.27 -45.78 -48.55
CA LYS A 3 17.65 -46.95 -47.72
C LYS A 3 17.65 -46.42 -46.24
N PRO A 4 17.64 -47.29 -45.21
CA PRO A 4 17.04 -47.01 -43.89
C PRO A 4 18.02 -46.80 -42.71
N ARG A 5 17.40 -46.52 -41.54
CA ARG A 5 17.91 -46.55 -40.15
C ARG A 5 18.91 -47.69 -39.82
N ARG A 6 19.80 -47.44 -38.85
CA ARG A 6 20.42 -48.47 -38.00
C ARG A 6 20.76 -47.97 -36.59
N ASP A 7 20.19 -48.66 -35.61
CA ASP A 7 20.73 -48.85 -34.26
C ASP A 7 22.03 -49.66 -34.32
N THR A 8 22.95 -49.45 -33.37
CA THR A 8 23.73 -50.58 -32.82
C THR A 8 24.32 -50.31 -31.42
N LYS A 9 24.11 -51.30 -30.56
CA LYS A 9 24.69 -51.53 -29.23
C LYS A 9 26.22 -51.62 -29.25
N LEU A 10 26.86 -51.34 -28.10
CA LEU A 10 28.19 -51.88 -27.77
C LEU A 10 28.18 -52.54 -26.38
N SER A 11 28.78 -53.72 -26.31
CA SER A 11 28.93 -54.58 -25.13
C SER A 11 30.40 -54.79 -24.76
N ALA A 12 30.70 -54.64 -23.47
CA ALA A 12 31.65 -55.37 -22.59
C ALA A 12 33.15 -55.61 -22.95
N LEU A 13 34.03 -55.01 -22.12
CA LEU A 13 35.17 -55.56 -21.31
C LEU A 13 36.38 -56.28 -22.00
N PRO A 14 37.58 -56.48 -21.38
CA PRO A 14 37.97 -56.34 -19.95
C PRO A 14 39.36 -55.69 -19.62
N SER A 15 39.59 -55.62 -18.30
CA SER A 15 40.74 -55.28 -17.42
C SER A 15 42.20 -55.60 -17.80
N CYS A 16 43.17 -54.79 -17.30
CA CYS A 16 44.12 -55.16 -16.22
C CYS A 16 45.27 -54.15 -15.95
N VAL A 17 45.45 -53.80 -14.65
CA VAL A 17 46.70 -53.65 -13.85
C VAL A 17 47.72 -52.52 -14.14
N GLY A 18 48.02 -51.73 -13.10
CA GLY A 18 49.28 -50.99 -12.96
C GLY A 18 49.34 -50.10 -11.70
N ARG A 19 50.30 -50.37 -10.80
CA ARG A 19 50.47 -49.78 -9.45
C ARG A 19 51.34 -48.51 -9.43
N SER A 20 51.11 -47.69 -8.39
CA SER A 20 52.05 -46.81 -7.64
C SER A 20 52.44 -45.42 -8.22
N ILE A 21 52.21 -44.34 -7.46
CA ILE A 21 53.18 -43.74 -6.50
C ILE A 21 52.48 -42.65 -5.65
N LEU A 22 52.76 -42.71 -4.35
CA LEU A 22 52.33 -41.84 -3.27
C LEU A 22 53.15 -40.54 -3.25
N ARG A 23 52.53 -39.37 -3.10
CA ARG A 23 53.17 -38.15 -2.58
C ARG A 23 52.37 -37.65 -1.37
N VAL A 24 53.04 -37.70 -0.22
CA VAL A 24 52.58 -37.21 1.08
C VAL A 24 52.82 -35.70 1.11
N ALA A 25 51.78 -34.92 1.41
CA ALA A 25 51.91 -33.56 1.92
C ALA A 25 51.15 -33.49 3.25
N THR A 26 51.94 -33.30 4.31
CA THR A 26 51.50 -33.16 5.69
C THR A 26 50.83 -31.81 5.88
N ILE A 27 49.51 -31.78 6.16
CA ILE A 27 48.85 -30.60 6.72
C ILE A 27 48.77 -30.84 8.24
N VAL A 28 49.43 -29.98 8.99
CA VAL A 28 49.35 -29.91 10.46
C VAL A 28 47.99 -29.33 10.81
N ALA A 29 47.11 -30.16 11.38
CA ALA A 29 45.86 -29.71 11.98
C ALA A 29 46.18 -29.03 13.32
N LEU A 30 46.05 -27.70 13.38
CA LEU A 30 45.95 -26.96 14.63
C LEU A 30 44.48 -27.08 15.08
N PHE A 31 44.18 -28.03 15.96
CA PHE A 31 42.91 -28.06 16.69
C PHE A 31 42.95 -26.95 17.76
N GLY A 32 42.47 -25.75 17.38
CA GLY A 32 41.99 -24.78 18.34
C GLY A 32 40.66 -25.27 18.92
N LEU A 33 40.61 -25.42 20.25
CA LEU A 33 39.37 -25.61 20.99
C LEU A 33 38.50 -24.35 20.80
N LEU A 34 37.55 -24.40 19.87
CA LEU A 34 36.39 -23.53 19.91
C LEU A 34 35.49 -24.05 21.02
N GLU A 35 35.38 -23.27 22.10
CA GLU A 35 34.26 -23.41 23.02
C GLU A 35 32.95 -23.29 22.21
N PRO A 36 31.91 -24.10 22.49
CA PRO A 36 30.61 -23.87 21.91
C PRO A 36 30.09 -22.55 22.47
N GLY A 37 30.36 -21.46 21.76
CA GLY A 37 29.63 -20.21 21.95
C GLY A 37 28.16 -20.55 21.82
N ALA A 38 27.40 -20.28 22.87
CA ALA A 38 25.96 -20.26 22.78
C ALA A 38 25.61 -19.35 21.61
N LEU A 39 25.01 -19.93 20.56
CA LEU A 39 24.21 -19.16 19.61
C LEU A 39 23.08 -18.55 20.46
N VAL A 40 23.35 -17.37 20.99
CA VAL A 40 22.27 -16.45 21.34
C VAL A 40 21.63 -16.18 19.99
N SER A 41 20.44 -16.76 19.76
CA SER A 41 19.59 -16.30 18.68
C SER A 41 19.48 -14.80 18.87
N ALA A 42 20.05 -14.00 17.98
CA ALA A 42 19.77 -12.58 17.98
C ALA A 42 18.25 -12.46 17.88
N ARG A 43 17.65 -11.69 18.80
CA ARG A 43 16.22 -11.38 18.72
C ARG A 43 16.01 -10.59 17.43
N SER A 44 14.90 -10.85 16.72
CA SER A 44 14.54 -10.06 15.53
C SER A 44 14.50 -8.57 15.91
N PRO A 45 15.03 -7.66 15.07
CA PRO A 45 14.97 -6.21 15.32
C PRO A 45 13.52 -5.72 15.34
N ILE A 46 12.66 -6.31 14.52
CA ILE A 46 11.22 -6.01 14.49
C ILE A 46 10.43 -7.17 15.09
N THR A 47 9.43 -6.87 15.92
CA THR A 47 8.48 -7.86 16.46
C THR A 47 7.05 -7.34 16.32
N LEU A 48 6.25 -7.98 15.46
CA LEU A 48 4.81 -7.67 15.33
C LEU A 48 3.98 -8.75 16.03
N THR A 49 3.21 -8.36 17.03
CA THR A 49 2.41 -9.25 17.88
C THR A 49 0.94 -9.24 17.45
N ASP A 50 0.33 -10.42 17.26
CA ASP A 50 -1.11 -10.51 16.98
C ASP A 50 -1.95 -10.19 18.23
N VAL A 51 -2.54 -9.00 18.27
CA VAL A 51 -3.42 -8.53 19.35
C VAL A 51 -4.90 -8.58 18.96
N THR A 52 -5.24 -9.18 17.81
CA THR A 52 -6.60 -9.17 17.24
C THR A 52 -7.68 -9.57 18.25
N GLN A 53 -7.43 -10.60 19.06
CA GLN A 53 -8.41 -11.09 20.04
C GLN A 53 -8.68 -10.10 21.17
N GLU A 54 -7.73 -9.20 21.43
CA GLU A 54 -7.79 -8.21 22.49
C GLU A 54 -8.48 -6.94 22.00
N THR A 55 -8.48 -6.64 20.71
CA THR A 55 -9.01 -5.37 20.20
C THR A 55 -10.49 -5.12 20.47
N GLY A 56 -11.31 -6.17 20.57
CA GLY A 56 -12.77 -6.05 20.63
C GLY A 56 -13.45 -5.98 19.26
N ILE A 57 -12.67 -5.99 18.17
CA ILE A 57 -13.20 -6.00 16.80
C ILE A 57 -13.84 -7.36 16.48
N ASP A 58 -15.10 -7.32 16.07
CA ASP A 58 -15.89 -8.49 15.69
C ASP A 58 -16.29 -8.53 14.20
N PHE A 59 -15.87 -7.52 13.42
CA PHE A 59 -16.05 -7.43 11.98
C PHE A 59 -15.59 -8.70 11.26
N VAL A 60 -16.36 -9.09 10.22
CA VAL A 60 -16.02 -10.18 9.31
C VAL A 60 -16.29 -9.71 7.89
N HIS A 61 -15.24 -9.70 7.07
CA HIS A 61 -15.38 -9.38 5.65
C HIS A 61 -16.12 -10.49 4.90
N THR A 62 -16.89 -10.12 3.89
CA THR A 62 -17.37 -11.01 2.83
C THR A 62 -17.14 -10.35 1.48
N ASP A 63 -16.78 -11.14 0.47
CA ASP A 63 -16.71 -10.73 -0.93
C ASP A 63 -18.06 -10.89 -1.65
N GLY A 64 -19.16 -11.11 -0.91
CA GLY A 64 -20.48 -11.28 -1.49
C GLY A 64 -20.67 -12.55 -2.33
N SER A 65 -19.70 -13.47 -2.32
CA SER A 65 -19.62 -14.61 -3.24
C SER A 65 -20.84 -15.52 -3.22
N SER A 66 -21.20 -16.01 -4.42
CA SER A 66 -22.31 -16.95 -4.62
C SER A 66 -21.84 -18.33 -5.11
N GLY A 67 -20.53 -18.55 -5.18
CA GLY A 67 -19.90 -19.71 -5.83
C GLY A 67 -19.94 -19.68 -7.37
N GLN A 68 -20.41 -18.58 -7.97
CA GLN A 68 -20.36 -18.39 -9.44
C GLN A 68 -18.99 -17.87 -9.91
N ARG A 69 -18.15 -17.38 -9.00
CA ARG A 69 -16.81 -16.83 -9.29
C ARG A 69 -16.86 -15.62 -10.20
N TYR A 70 -17.69 -14.65 -9.83
CA TYR A 70 -17.69 -13.36 -10.50
C TYR A 70 -16.35 -12.65 -10.23
N ILE A 71 -15.81 -11.93 -11.22
CA ILE A 71 -14.48 -11.30 -11.08
C ILE A 71 -14.45 -10.27 -9.94
N VAL A 72 -15.56 -9.59 -9.65
CA VAL A 72 -15.64 -8.63 -8.52
C VAL A 72 -15.40 -9.27 -7.15
N GLU A 73 -15.54 -10.60 -7.01
CA GLU A 73 -15.21 -11.34 -5.78
C GLU A 73 -13.68 -11.36 -5.52
N THR A 74 -12.85 -11.18 -6.55
CA THR A 74 -11.38 -11.27 -6.42
C THR A 74 -10.76 -9.98 -5.93
N VAL A 75 -11.39 -8.85 -6.24
CA VAL A 75 -10.91 -7.51 -5.90
C VAL A 75 -10.87 -7.39 -4.37
N SER A 76 -11.99 -7.69 -3.69
CA SER A 76 -12.13 -7.45 -2.25
C SER A 76 -11.66 -6.03 -1.88
N ALA A 77 -11.46 -5.74 -0.60
CA ALA A 77 -11.49 -4.36 -0.16
C ALA A 77 -10.22 -3.87 0.54
N GLY A 78 -10.05 -2.55 0.49
CA GLY A 78 -9.17 -1.79 1.37
C GLY A 78 -9.83 -1.44 2.71
N LEU A 79 -9.12 -0.65 3.51
CA LEU A 79 -9.56 -0.10 4.79
C LEU A 79 -9.04 1.32 4.96
N ALA A 80 -9.63 2.10 5.86
CA ALA A 80 -9.11 3.42 6.24
C ALA A 80 -8.70 3.44 7.71
N LEU A 81 -7.54 4.05 7.99
CA LEU A 81 -7.11 4.50 9.30
C LEU A 81 -7.17 6.03 9.32
N LEU A 82 -7.89 6.61 10.27
CA LEU A 82 -8.11 8.05 10.39
C LEU A 82 -8.56 8.42 11.80
N ASP A 83 -8.23 9.62 12.27
CA ASP A 83 -8.82 10.23 13.48
C ASP A 83 -10.09 10.98 13.05
N TYR A 84 -11.27 10.33 13.12
CA TYR A 84 -12.50 10.90 12.55
C TYR A 84 -13.22 11.87 13.51
N ASP A 85 -12.91 11.84 14.81
CA ASP A 85 -13.56 12.68 15.82
C ASP A 85 -12.60 13.63 16.58
N HIS A 86 -11.35 13.73 16.12
CA HIS A 86 -10.30 14.62 16.60
C HIS A 86 -9.92 14.41 18.06
N ASP A 87 -9.98 13.18 18.54
CA ASP A 87 -9.53 12.82 19.88
C ASP A 87 -8.03 12.46 19.95
N GLY A 88 -7.39 12.31 18.79
CA GLY A 88 -5.97 12.02 18.63
C GLY A 88 -5.62 10.54 18.55
N ASP A 89 -6.60 9.66 18.73
CA ASP A 89 -6.46 8.22 18.55
C ASP A 89 -6.91 7.82 17.14
N ILE A 90 -6.15 6.93 16.49
CA ILE A 90 -6.45 6.53 15.11
C ILE A 90 -7.54 5.46 15.10
N ASP A 91 -8.66 5.75 14.42
CA ASP A 91 -9.81 4.87 14.24
C ASP A 91 -9.70 3.99 13.00
N ILE A 92 -10.57 2.98 12.90
CA ILE A 92 -10.53 2.00 11.81
C ILE A 92 -11.87 1.93 11.10
N TYR A 93 -11.87 2.15 9.78
CA TYR A 93 -13.02 1.93 8.91
C TYR A 93 -12.80 0.75 7.95
N PHE A 94 -13.60 -0.30 8.10
CA PHE A 94 -13.55 -1.48 7.25
C PHE A 94 -14.63 -1.43 6.16
N LEU A 95 -14.21 -1.69 4.93
CA LEU A 95 -15.11 -1.92 3.81
C LEU A 95 -15.57 -3.38 3.76
N ASN A 96 -16.76 -3.60 3.22
CA ASN A 96 -17.34 -4.93 3.06
C ASN A 96 -17.97 -5.11 1.68
N GLY A 97 -17.98 -6.34 1.18
CA GLY A 97 -18.71 -6.68 -0.04
C GLY A 97 -20.23 -6.74 0.21
N ALA A 98 -20.99 -6.76 -0.89
CA ALA A 98 -22.44 -6.94 -0.86
C ALA A 98 -22.85 -8.26 -1.54
N PRO A 99 -23.98 -8.87 -1.14
CA PRO A 99 -24.42 -10.15 -1.72
C PRO A 99 -24.60 -10.06 -3.25
N LEU A 100 -23.81 -10.85 -3.98
CA LEU A 100 -23.91 -10.95 -5.43
C LEU A 100 -25.08 -11.84 -5.86
N LYS A 101 -25.41 -11.81 -7.14
CA LYS A 101 -26.53 -12.59 -7.71
C LYS A 101 -26.34 -14.09 -7.45
N GLY A 102 -27.19 -14.63 -6.57
CA GLY A 102 -27.19 -16.04 -6.17
C GLY A 102 -26.87 -16.24 -4.69
N THR A 103 -26.30 -15.23 -4.02
CA THR A 103 -25.99 -15.25 -2.60
C THR A 103 -27.28 -15.06 -1.78
N GLN A 104 -27.42 -15.83 -0.71
CA GLN A 104 -28.51 -15.69 0.26
C GLN A 104 -27.91 -15.26 1.58
N VAL A 105 -28.42 -14.16 2.15
CA VAL A 105 -28.00 -13.66 3.46
C VAL A 105 -29.24 -13.28 4.26
N ASP A 106 -29.19 -13.51 5.57
CA ASP A 106 -30.25 -13.10 6.49
C ASP A 106 -30.17 -11.60 6.82
N VAL A 107 -28.94 -11.10 6.96
CA VAL A 107 -28.61 -9.69 7.19
C VAL A 107 -27.63 -9.28 6.11
N ARG A 108 -27.90 -8.14 5.46
CA ARG A 108 -26.98 -7.62 4.46
C ARG A 108 -25.70 -7.15 5.16
N PRO A 109 -24.51 -7.61 4.74
CA PRO A 109 -23.25 -7.07 5.23
C PRO A 109 -23.18 -5.57 4.92
N GLY A 110 -22.46 -4.84 5.78
CA GLY A 110 -22.13 -3.45 5.57
C GLY A 110 -20.72 -3.17 6.06
N ASN A 111 -20.24 -1.97 5.72
CA ASN A 111 -19.01 -1.40 6.23
C ASN A 111 -19.13 -1.16 7.74
N ALA A 112 -17.99 -1.04 8.43
CA ALA A 112 -17.96 -0.83 9.86
C ALA A 112 -16.90 0.20 10.28
N LEU A 113 -17.31 1.16 11.13
CA LEU A 113 -16.42 2.12 11.78
C LEU A 113 -16.21 1.71 13.25
N TYR A 114 -14.94 1.54 13.61
CA TYR A 114 -14.48 1.20 14.94
C TYR A 114 -13.72 2.39 15.52
N ARG A 115 -14.29 3.02 16.55
CA ARG A 115 -13.61 4.08 17.28
C ARG A 115 -12.57 3.48 18.21
N ASN A 116 -11.37 4.03 18.21
CA ASN A 116 -10.31 3.69 19.14
C ASN A 116 -10.62 4.31 20.52
N GLU A 117 -10.53 3.51 21.57
CA GLU A 117 -10.78 3.93 22.95
C GLU A 117 -9.46 4.00 23.75
N GLY A 118 -8.32 3.95 23.04
CA GLY A 118 -6.97 3.80 23.58
C GLY A 118 -6.62 2.34 23.90
N ASP A 119 -5.32 2.09 24.12
CA ASP A 119 -4.75 0.77 24.46
C ASP A 119 -5.19 -0.34 23.47
N LEU A 120 -5.31 0.00 22.18
CA LEU A 120 -5.80 -0.86 21.09
C LEU A 120 -7.17 -1.50 21.35
N ARG A 121 -8.06 -0.82 22.08
CA ARG A 121 -9.45 -1.26 22.28
C ARG A 121 -10.37 -0.46 21.39
N PHE A 122 -11.29 -1.15 20.72
CA PHE A 122 -12.15 -0.53 19.72
C PHE A 122 -13.62 -0.80 19.98
N THR A 123 -14.45 0.23 19.74
CA THR A 123 -15.91 0.15 19.82
C THR A 123 -16.52 0.34 18.44
N ASP A 124 -17.39 -0.58 18.00
CA ASP A 124 -18.21 -0.37 16.80
C ASP A 124 -19.19 0.79 17.01
N VAL A 125 -18.97 1.89 16.28
CA VAL A 125 -19.79 3.11 16.28
C VAL A 125 -20.53 3.29 14.95
N THR A 126 -20.51 2.30 14.06
CA THR A 126 -21.04 2.37 12.68
C THR A 126 -22.45 2.96 12.60
N GLN A 127 -23.37 2.47 13.44
CA GLN A 127 -24.75 2.95 13.43
C GLN A 127 -24.88 4.38 13.96
N GLN A 128 -24.07 4.73 14.96
CA GLN A 128 -24.06 6.08 15.55
C GLN A 128 -23.50 7.09 14.54
N ALA A 129 -22.40 6.74 13.89
CA ALA A 129 -21.72 7.59 12.91
C ALA A 129 -22.48 7.69 11.58
N GLY A 130 -23.29 6.69 11.22
CA GLY A 130 -24.11 6.74 10.00
C GLY A 130 -23.39 6.29 8.72
N VAL A 131 -22.26 5.58 8.86
CA VAL A 131 -21.36 5.16 7.76
C VAL A 131 -21.44 3.67 7.42
N GLY A 132 -22.52 2.99 7.84
CA GLY A 132 -22.75 1.57 7.56
C GLY A 132 -23.26 1.32 6.13
N ASP A 133 -22.52 1.77 5.10
CA ASP A 133 -22.88 1.51 3.71
C ASP A 133 -23.03 0.00 3.47
N THR A 134 -24.04 -0.37 2.68
CA THR A 134 -24.31 -1.77 2.30
C THR A 134 -24.09 -2.00 0.81
N GLY A 135 -23.48 -1.03 0.12
CA GLY A 135 -22.88 -1.17 -1.19
C GLY A 135 -21.77 -2.21 -1.20
N TYR A 136 -21.22 -2.46 -2.38
CA TYR A 136 -20.11 -3.41 -2.53
C TYR A 136 -18.80 -2.61 -2.44
N GLY A 137 -18.28 -2.44 -1.23
CA GLY A 137 -17.07 -1.65 -0.94
C GLY A 137 -15.81 -2.29 -1.51
N LEU A 138 -14.99 -1.49 -2.20
CA LEU A 138 -13.71 -1.91 -2.77
C LEU A 138 -12.57 -0.99 -2.32
N GLY A 139 -12.67 0.33 -2.55
CA GLY A 139 -11.66 1.28 -2.12
C GLY A 139 -12.20 2.43 -1.27
N VAL A 140 -11.30 3.04 -0.48
CA VAL A 140 -11.60 4.17 0.39
C VAL A 140 -10.46 5.18 0.43
N ALA A 141 -10.81 6.46 0.47
CA ALA A 141 -9.91 7.55 0.83
C ALA A 141 -10.59 8.49 1.84
N ALA A 142 -9.80 9.11 2.71
CA ALA A 142 -10.23 10.18 3.58
C ALA A 142 -9.56 11.51 3.23
N GLY A 143 -10.27 12.62 3.38
CA GLY A 143 -9.76 13.97 3.14
C GLY A 143 -10.84 15.02 3.33
N ASP A 144 -10.49 16.17 3.89
CA ASP A 144 -11.36 17.33 4.13
C ASP A 144 -11.66 18.04 2.80
N TYR A 145 -12.68 17.57 2.07
CA TYR A 145 -12.95 18.07 0.72
C TYR A 145 -13.66 19.43 0.71
N ASP A 146 -14.22 19.86 1.84
CA ASP A 146 -14.88 21.16 1.97
C ASP A 146 -14.16 22.15 2.91
N ASN A 147 -12.93 21.80 3.30
CA ASN A 147 -11.96 22.62 4.06
C ASN A 147 -12.50 23.07 5.44
N ASP A 148 -13.40 22.29 6.04
CA ASP A 148 -14.08 22.61 7.29
C ASP A 148 -13.33 22.18 8.56
N GLY A 149 -12.28 21.37 8.39
CA GLY A 149 -11.42 20.88 9.45
C GLY A 149 -11.55 19.40 9.74
N ASP A 150 -12.57 18.70 9.22
CA ASP A 150 -12.87 17.32 9.55
C ASP A 150 -12.67 16.38 8.35
N LEU A 151 -12.05 15.22 8.56
CA LEU A 151 -11.84 14.24 7.48
C LEU A 151 -13.16 13.63 7.00
N ASP A 152 -13.43 13.73 5.71
CA ASP A 152 -14.55 13.09 5.02
C ASP A 152 -14.15 11.73 4.44
N LEU A 153 -15.13 10.89 4.06
CA LEU A 153 -14.87 9.55 3.51
C LEU A 153 -15.46 9.38 2.11
N TYR A 154 -14.63 9.01 1.14
CA TYR A 154 -15.07 8.58 -0.18
C TYR A 154 -14.93 7.07 -0.37
N LEU A 155 -16.01 6.41 -0.79
CA LEU A 155 -16.08 4.97 -1.03
C LEU A 155 -16.19 4.67 -2.52
N ASN A 156 -15.19 3.98 -3.07
CA ASN A 156 -15.19 3.48 -4.43
C ASN A 156 -15.76 2.06 -4.46
N ASN A 157 -17.01 1.94 -4.93
CA ASN A 157 -17.79 0.72 -4.86
C ASN A 157 -17.77 -0.03 -6.21
N TYR A 158 -18.17 -1.31 -6.21
CA TYR A 158 -18.85 -1.87 -7.37
C TYR A 158 -20.32 -1.43 -7.36
N GLY A 159 -20.63 -0.41 -8.15
CA GLY A 159 -21.92 0.27 -8.12
C GLY A 159 -21.76 1.77 -7.93
N PRO A 160 -22.77 2.47 -7.38
CA PRO A 160 -22.61 3.87 -7.06
C PRO A 160 -21.62 4.01 -5.89
N ASN A 161 -20.68 4.92 -6.07
CA ASN A 161 -19.76 5.37 -5.03
C ASN A 161 -20.50 6.22 -4.00
N VAL A 162 -19.89 6.41 -2.83
CA VAL A 162 -20.49 7.17 -1.72
C VAL A 162 -19.49 8.21 -1.23
N LEU A 163 -19.93 9.46 -1.04
CA LEU A 163 -19.18 10.50 -0.32
C LEU A 163 -19.92 10.82 0.98
N TYR A 164 -19.27 10.57 2.10
CA TYR A 164 -19.73 10.92 3.43
C TYR A 164 -19.02 12.18 3.90
N ARG A 165 -19.77 13.24 4.14
CA ARG A 165 -19.24 14.43 4.81
C ARG A 165 -19.31 14.27 6.32
N ASN A 166 -18.21 14.48 7.04
CA ASN A 166 -18.20 14.55 8.49
C ASN A 166 -19.02 15.77 8.96
N ASN A 167 -19.67 15.67 10.12
CA ASN A 167 -20.50 16.76 10.67
C ASN A 167 -19.87 17.40 11.91
N SER A 168 -18.59 17.14 12.18
CA SER A 168 -17.82 17.61 13.34
C SER A 168 -18.37 17.15 14.70
N ASP A 169 -19.28 16.18 14.72
CA ASP A 169 -19.95 15.67 15.94
C ASP A 169 -19.88 14.14 16.07
N GLY A 170 -18.95 13.52 15.33
CA GLY A 170 -18.78 12.08 15.24
C GLY A 170 -19.84 11.38 14.39
N THR A 171 -20.56 12.13 13.54
CA THR A 171 -21.52 11.59 12.58
C THR A 171 -21.23 12.07 11.17
N PHE A 172 -21.74 11.33 10.18
CA PHE A 172 -21.55 11.62 8.76
C PHE A 172 -22.88 11.79 8.02
N THR A 173 -22.84 12.57 6.94
CA THR A 173 -23.94 12.76 6.00
C THR A 173 -23.54 12.26 4.62
N ASP A 174 -24.33 11.36 4.01
CA ASP A 174 -24.17 11.02 2.58
C ASP A 174 -24.51 12.24 1.71
N VAL A 175 -23.49 12.83 1.10
CA VAL A 175 -23.58 13.98 0.19
C VAL A 175 -23.36 13.60 -1.27
N THR A 176 -23.22 12.32 -1.60
CA THR A 176 -22.85 11.80 -2.93
C THR A 176 -23.59 12.47 -4.08
N LYS A 177 -24.92 12.59 -3.96
CA LYS A 177 -25.76 13.18 -5.00
C LYS A 177 -25.58 14.69 -5.11
N GLN A 178 -25.38 15.38 -3.99
CA GLN A 178 -25.11 16.81 -3.97
C GLN A 178 -23.73 17.10 -4.57
N ALA A 179 -22.74 16.30 -4.20
CA ALA A 179 -21.37 16.43 -4.65
C ALA A 179 -21.18 16.03 -6.12
N GLY A 180 -21.99 15.09 -6.65
CA GLY A 180 -21.94 14.68 -8.05
C GLY A 180 -20.94 13.55 -8.35
N VAL A 181 -20.49 12.83 -7.32
CA VAL A 181 -19.36 11.89 -7.38
C VAL A 181 -19.76 10.41 -7.32
N ALA A 182 -21.01 10.09 -7.65
CA ALA A 182 -21.53 8.71 -7.56
C ALA A 182 -20.85 7.72 -8.54
N ASN A 183 -20.18 8.22 -9.58
CA ASN A 183 -19.44 7.45 -10.59
C ASN A 183 -20.16 6.24 -11.24
N GLY A 184 -21.50 6.18 -11.16
CA GLY A 184 -22.33 5.24 -11.93
C GLY A 184 -22.35 3.80 -11.39
N SER A 185 -21.93 2.84 -12.21
CA SER A 185 -21.98 1.40 -11.90
C SER A 185 -20.68 0.70 -12.28
N GLN A 186 -19.58 1.42 -12.17
CA GLN A 186 -18.25 0.91 -12.48
C GLN A 186 -17.82 -0.09 -11.40
N VAL A 187 -16.81 -0.91 -11.70
CA VAL A 187 -16.12 -1.69 -10.68
C VAL A 187 -15.02 -0.78 -10.14
N GLY A 188 -15.23 -0.20 -8.97
CA GLY A 188 -14.24 0.64 -8.31
C GLY A 188 -12.96 -0.12 -7.94
N ALA A 189 -11.90 0.63 -7.71
CA ALA A 189 -10.68 0.16 -7.07
C ALA A 189 -10.07 1.27 -6.18
N GLY A 190 -8.77 1.56 -6.28
CA GLY A 190 -8.11 2.66 -5.56
C GLY A 190 -8.75 4.02 -5.84
N THR A 191 -8.62 4.92 -4.87
CA THR A 191 -9.11 6.30 -4.95
C THR A 191 -8.24 7.18 -4.07
N CYS A 192 -8.05 8.43 -4.45
CA CYS A 192 -7.21 9.39 -3.76
C CYS A 192 -7.85 10.78 -3.77
N PHE A 193 -7.70 11.54 -2.68
CA PHE A 193 -7.82 12.99 -2.75
C PHE A 193 -6.46 13.60 -3.11
N LEU A 194 -6.47 14.68 -3.89
CA LEU A 194 -5.29 15.44 -4.30
C LEU A 194 -5.68 16.88 -4.60
N ASP A 195 -4.74 17.81 -4.59
CA ASP A 195 -4.96 19.18 -5.07
C ASP A 195 -4.24 19.33 -6.42
N MET A 196 -4.94 19.06 -7.53
CA MET A 196 -4.29 18.91 -8.85
C MET A 196 -3.92 20.24 -9.51
N ASP A 197 -4.55 21.36 -9.11
CA ASP A 197 -4.28 22.68 -9.69
C ASP A 197 -3.85 23.74 -8.67
N LYS A 198 -3.50 23.30 -7.45
CA LYS A 198 -2.90 24.09 -6.35
C LYS A 198 -3.82 25.22 -5.90
N ASP A 199 -5.13 25.00 -5.95
CA ASP A 199 -6.14 25.98 -5.55
C ASP A 199 -6.56 25.87 -4.08
N GLY A 200 -6.11 24.83 -3.40
CA GLY A 200 -6.35 24.57 -1.98
C GLY A 200 -7.58 23.70 -1.72
N ASP A 201 -8.36 23.33 -2.74
CA ASP A 201 -9.50 22.43 -2.61
C ASP A 201 -9.11 21.02 -3.07
N LEU A 202 -9.43 19.99 -2.26
CA LEU A 202 -9.12 18.60 -2.63
C LEU A 202 -10.04 18.13 -3.77
N ASP A 203 -9.43 17.81 -4.90
CA ASP A 203 -9.97 17.05 -6.02
C ASP A 203 -9.98 15.55 -5.71
N LEU A 204 -10.65 14.75 -6.56
CA LEU A 204 -10.89 13.34 -6.31
C LEU A 204 -10.56 12.47 -7.52
N TYR A 205 -9.52 11.65 -7.40
CA TYR A 205 -9.15 10.62 -8.37
C TYR A 205 -9.81 9.27 -8.01
N VAL A 206 -10.40 8.60 -9.00
CA VAL A 206 -11.17 7.37 -8.82
C VAL A 206 -10.78 6.35 -9.89
N SER A 207 -10.11 5.27 -9.48
CA SER A 207 -9.73 4.21 -10.41
C SER A 207 -10.88 3.25 -10.71
N ASN A 208 -10.95 2.76 -11.94
CA ASN A 208 -11.98 1.85 -12.45
C ASN A 208 -11.32 0.57 -13.00
N TYR A 209 -11.65 -0.58 -12.40
CA TYR A 209 -10.95 -1.83 -12.69
C TYR A 209 -11.31 -2.45 -14.04
N CYS A 210 -12.58 -2.78 -14.29
CA CYS A 210 -12.96 -3.39 -15.57
C CYS A 210 -14.44 -3.19 -15.91
N LYS A 211 -14.74 -3.33 -17.20
CA LYS A 211 -16.12 -3.35 -17.68
C LYS A 211 -16.79 -4.66 -17.33
N TRP A 212 -17.50 -4.67 -16.20
CA TRP A 212 -18.19 -5.86 -15.72
C TRP A 212 -19.71 -5.68 -15.57
N ALA A 213 -20.43 -6.75 -15.86
CA ALA A 213 -21.85 -6.92 -15.55
C ALA A 213 -22.16 -8.43 -15.54
N TYR A 214 -23.29 -8.83 -14.92
CA TYR A 214 -23.65 -10.25 -14.79
C TYR A 214 -23.80 -11.00 -16.12
N ASP A 215 -24.20 -10.33 -17.20
CA ASP A 215 -24.33 -10.90 -18.55
C ASP A 215 -23.00 -10.97 -19.30
N LEU A 216 -21.97 -10.25 -18.83
CA LEU A 216 -20.59 -10.31 -19.33
C LEU A 216 -19.74 -11.34 -18.59
N HIS A 217 -20.23 -11.94 -17.50
CA HIS A 217 -19.48 -12.91 -16.71
C HIS A 217 -19.00 -14.09 -17.55
N VAL A 218 -17.70 -14.41 -17.43
CA VAL A 218 -17.05 -15.53 -18.10
C VAL A 218 -16.75 -16.65 -17.09
N PRO A 219 -17.50 -17.76 -17.10
CA PRO A 219 -17.20 -18.91 -16.26
C PRO A 219 -16.03 -19.71 -16.85
N LEU A 220 -14.99 -19.95 -16.04
CA LEU A 220 -13.81 -20.72 -16.44
C LEU A 220 -13.61 -21.96 -15.57
N VAL A 221 -12.91 -22.94 -16.13
CA VAL A 221 -12.53 -24.19 -15.45
C VAL A 221 -11.07 -24.49 -15.76
N GLN A 222 -10.27 -24.72 -14.72
CA GLN A 222 -8.88 -25.15 -14.80
C GLN A 222 -8.72 -26.49 -14.08
N SER A 223 -8.12 -27.47 -14.76
CA SER A 223 -7.91 -28.82 -14.21
C SER A 223 -9.17 -29.49 -13.63
N GLY A 224 -10.36 -29.13 -14.14
CA GLY A 224 -11.65 -29.65 -13.67
C GLY A 224 -12.31 -28.88 -12.53
N PHE A 225 -11.68 -27.80 -12.03
CA PHE A 225 -12.20 -26.95 -10.97
C PHE A 225 -12.59 -25.58 -11.52
N PRO A 226 -13.70 -24.97 -11.03
CA PRO A 226 -14.05 -23.61 -11.42
C PRO A 226 -12.98 -22.62 -10.91
N VAL A 227 -12.67 -21.60 -11.70
CA VAL A 227 -11.68 -20.56 -11.36
C VAL A 227 -12.20 -19.19 -11.76
N TYR A 228 -11.69 -18.13 -11.13
CA TYR A 228 -11.96 -16.76 -11.57
C TYR A 228 -11.33 -16.48 -12.93
N ALA A 229 -12.01 -15.67 -13.73
CA ALA A 229 -11.48 -15.22 -15.02
C ALA A 229 -10.40 -14.16 -14.84
N ASN A 230 -9.35 -14.25 -15.66
CA ASN A 230 -8.32 -13.22 -15.75
C ASN A 230 -8.92 -11.87 -16.24
N PRO A 231 -8.35 -10.71 -15.85
CA PRO A 231 -8.88 -9.40 -16.23
C PRO A 231 -9.01 -9.19 -17.74
N ARG A 232 -8.12 -9.79 -18.54
CA ARG A 232 -8.13 -9.73 -20.01
C ARG A 232 -9.39 -10.28 -20.67
N PHE A 233 -10.27 -10.98 -19.92
CA PHE A 233 -11.59 -11.38 -20.41
C PHE A 233 -12.62 -10.24 -20.40
N TYR A 234 -12.33 -9.12 -19.74
CA TYR A 234 -13.17 -7.94 -19.61
C TYR A 234 -12.46 -6.74 -20.21
N ALA A 235 -13.21 -5.80 -20.78
CA ALA A 235 -12.60 -4.60 -21.35
C ALA A 235 -12.03 -3.70 -20.22
N PRO A 236 -10.85 -3.08 -20.43
CA PRO A 236 -10.32 -2.09 -19.50
C PRO A 236 -11.23 -0.85 -19.45
N MET A 237 -11.10 -0.07 -18.39
CA MET A 237 -11.88 1.16 -18.17
C MET A 237 -10.93 2.35 -17.97
N PRO A 238 -11.31 3.55 -18.45
CA PRO A 238 -10.62 4.77 -18.05
C PRO A 238 -10.97 5.15 -16.62
N ASP A 239 -10.04 5.81 -15.95
CA ASP A 239 -10.22 6.33 -14.59
C ASP A 239 -11.00 7.66 -14.60
N THR A 240 -11.60 7.99 -13.45
CA THR A 240 -12.40 9.20 -13.27
C THR A 240 -11.65 10.22 -12.42
N LEU A 241 -11.49 11.46 -12.90
CA LEU A 241 -10.98 12.59 -12.12
C LEU A 241 -12.06 13.65 -11.98
N PHE A 242 -12.37 13.99 -10.74
CA PHE A 242 -13.37 14.98 -10.35
C PHE A 242 -12.67 16.23 -9.83
N ARG A 243 -12.86 17.37 -10.50
CA ARG A 243 -12.42 18.68 -10.01
C ARG A 243 -13.37 19.20 -8.94
N ASN A 244 -12.86 19.61 -7.79
CA ASN A 244 -13.63 20.30 -6.77
C ASN A 244 -13.98 21.72 -7.23
N ASN A 245 -15.23 22.15 -7.06
CA ASN A 245 -15.68 23.47 -7.49
C ASN A 245 -15.61 24.53 -6.35
N GLY A 246 -15.02 24.19 -5.19
CA GLY A 246 -14.92 25.06 -4.01
C GLY A 246 -16.25 25.37 -3.33
N ASN A 247 -17.27 24.55 -3.58
CA ASN A 247 -18.62 24.74 -3.03
C ASN A 247 -19.26 23.41 -2.57
N GLY A 248 -18.44 22.38 -2.39
CA GLY A 248 -18.84 21.04 -2.02
C GLY A 248 -19.50 20.24 -3.16
N SER A 249 -19.24 20.62 -4.41
CA SER A 249 -19.61 19.84 -5.59
C SER A 249 -18.44 19.67 -6.53
N PHE A 250 -18.49 18.64 -7.36
CA PHE A 250 -17.42 18.27 -8.25
C PHE A 250 -17.86 18.25 -9.72
N THR A 251 -16.89 18.42 -10.60
CA THR A 251 -17.04 18.30 -12.06
C THR A 251 -16.15 17.16 -12.57
N ASP A 252 -16.72 16.19 -13.28
CA ASP A 252 -15.92 15.20 -14.02
C ASP A 252 -15.11 15.91 -15.11
N VAL A 253 -13.79 15.89 -14.97
CA VAL A 253 -12.83 16.50 -15.89
C VAL A 253 -11.98 15.47 -16.62
N SER A 254 -12.22 14.16 -16.45
CA SER A 254 -11.37 13.08 -16.99
C SER A 254 -10.96 13.28 -18.43
N ALA A 255 -11.91 13.62 -19.31
CA ALA A 255 -11.64 13.78 -20.73
C ALA A 255 -10.81 15.05 -21.03
N SER A 256 -11.02 16.13 -20.26
CA SER A 256 -10.34 17.42 -20.48
C SER A 256 -8.97 17.50 -19.80
N CYS A 257 -8.77 16.80 -18.69
CA CYS A 257 -7.49 16.78 -17.99
C CYS A 257 -6.49 15.82 -18.64
N GLY A 258 -6.94 14.72 -19.26
CA GLY A 258 -6.05 13.75 -19.93
C GLY A 258 -6.25 12.31 -19.45
N ILE A 259 -6.60 12.13 -18.17
CA ILE A 259 -6.81 10.82 -17.52
C ILE A 259 -7.75 9.93 -18.33
N GLY A 260 -8.89 10.46 -18.76
CA GLY A 260 -9.93 9.69 -19.47
C GLY A 260 -9.56 9.24 -20.89
N GLN A 261 -8.36 9.58 -21.36
CA GLN A 261 -7.83 9.14 -22.68
C GLN A 261 -7.16 7.77 -22.61
N HIS A 262 -6.83 7.30 -21.42
CA HIS A 262 -6.15 6.03 -21.16
C HIS A 262 -7.12 5.08 -20.44
N ALA A 263 -7.15 3.82 -20.85
CA ALA A 263 -7.98 2.80 -20.21
C ALA A 263 -7.07 1.65 -19.79
N GLY A 264 -7.17 1.27 -18.52
CA GLY A 264 -6.39 0.19 -17.91
C GLY A 264 -7.26 -0.74 -17.09
N TRP A 265 -6.61 -1.66 -16.39
CA TRP A 265 -7.23 -2.44 -15.32
C TRP A 265 -6.79 -1.87 -13.98
N GLY A 266 -7.12 -0.60 -13.76
CA GLY A 266 -6.60 0.19 -12.65
C GLY A 266 -7.01 -0.40 -11.30
N MET A 267 -6.04 -0.53 -10.40
CA MET A 267 -6.22 -1.04 -9.05
C MET A 267 -5.71 -0.04 -8.01
N GLY A 268 -4.55 -0.30 -7.43
CA GLY A 268 -3.90 0.56 -6.45
C GLY A 268 -3.47 1.87 -7.08
N THR A 269 -3.62 2.94 -6.31
CA THR A 269 -3.28 4.29 -6.74
C THR A 269 -2.59 5.02 -5.60
N VAL A 270 -1.65 5.90 -5.94
CA VAL A 270 -1.05 6.86 -5.02
C VAL A 270 -0.76 8.15 -5.77
N CYS A 271 -0.93 9.28 -5.10
CA CYS A 271 -0.61 10.61 -5.63
C CYS A 271 0.63 11.15 -4.91
N ALA A 272 1.62 11.64 -5.65
CA ALA A 272 2.90 12.10 -5.12
C ALA A 272 3.60 13.06 -6.10
N ASP A 273 4.46 13.94 -5.60
CA ASP A 273 5.34 14.81 -6.39
C ASP A 273 6.64 14.05 -6.71
N TYR A 274 6.68 13.27 -7.79
CA TYR A 274 7.80 12.33 -8.00
C TYR A 274 9.04 12.98 -8.61
N ASP A 275 8.87 14.09 -9.35
CA ASP A 275 9.94 14.84 -10.01
C ASP A 275 10.36 16.10 -9.22
N ASN A 276 9.71 16.36 -8.09
CA ASN A 276 9.96 17.47 -7.17
C ASN A 276 9.72 18.85 -7.81
N ASP A 277 8.80 18.95 -8.77
CA ASP A 277 8.43 20.22 -9.39
C ASP A 277 7.37 21.01 -8.59
N GLY A 278 6.81 20.35 -7.56
CA GLY A 278 5.85 20.90 -6.61
C GLY A 278 4.41 20.81 -7.06
N ASP A 279 4.09 20.09 -8.13
CA ASP A 279 2.74 19.58 -8.42
C ASP A 279 2.56 18.12 -8.01
N THR A 280 1.33 17.62 -8.13
CA THR A 280 0.99 16.26 -7.70
C THR A 280 0.64 15.43 -8.91
N ASP A 281 1.37 14.33 -9.07
CA ASP A 281 1.20 13.32 -10.12
C ASP A 281 0.37 12.14 -9.63
N VAL A 282 -0.06 11.28 -10.56
CA VAL A 282 -0.87 10.10 -10.23
C VAL A 282 -0.24 8.82 -10.76
N PHE A 283 -0.02 7.86 -9.86
CA PHE A 283 0.49 6.53 -10.16
C PHE A 283 -0.65 5.51 -10.09
N VAL A 284 -0.76 4.65 -11.10
CA VAL A 284 -1.80 3.62 -11.17
C VAL A 284 -1.17 2.26 -11.45
N ALA A 285 -1.34 1.34 -10.51
CA ALA A 285 -1.06 -0.07 -10.72
C ALA A 285 -2.15 -0.68 -11.61
N ASN A 286 -1.77 -1.28 -12.74
CA ASN A 286 -2.70 -1.94 -13.65
C ASN A 286 -2.55 -3.47 -13.58
N ASP A 287 -3.66 -4.15 -13.36
CA ASP A 287 -3.68 -5.62 -13.26
C ASP A 287 -3.52 -6.24 -14.66
N ILE A 288 -2.35 -6.80 -14.94
CA ILE A 288 -2.02 -7.55 -16.17
C ILE A 288 -1.91 -6.62 -17.40
N ALA A 289 -1.36 -5.42 -17.20
CA ALA A 289 -1.00 -4.44 -18.24
C ALA A 289 0.15 -3.53 -17.79
N GLU A 290 0.53 -2.55 -18.62
CA GLU A 290 1.47 -1.48 -18.23
C GLU A 290 0.90 -0.63 -17.10
N ASN A 291 1.72 -0.30 -16.09
CA ASN A 291 1.35 0.69 -15.08
C ASN A 291 1.31 2.10 -15.70
N PHE A 292 0.43 2.96 -15.19
CA PHE A 292 0.39 4.35 -15.61
C PHE A 292 1.10 5.25 -14.59
N LEU A 293 1.83 6.22 -15.12
CA LEU A 293 2.25 7.42 -14.41
C LEU A 293 1.71 8.61 -15.17
N PHE A 294 0.78 9.34 -14.57
CA PHE A 294 0.22 10.56 -15.10
C PHE A 294 0.96 11.76 -14.52
N GLN A 295 1.81 12.38 -15.33
CA GLN A 295 2.54 13.58 -14.95
C GLN A 295 1.64 14.81 -15.10
N ASN A 296 1.55 15.64 -14.07
CA ASN A 296 0.79 16.88 -14.06
C ASN A 296 1.61 18.03 -14.67
N ASP A 297 0.95 19.08 -15.15
CA ASP A 297 1.58 20.30 -15.68
C ASP A 297 1.45 21.51 -14.74
N GLY A 298 1.03 21.24 -13.50
CA GLY A 298 0.71 22.18 -12.44
C GLY A 298 -0.63 22.89 -12.58
N ALA A 299 -1.40 22.62 -13.64
CA ALA A 299 -2.73 23.19 -13.87
C ALA A 299 -3.85 22.13 -13.87
N GLY A 300 -3.53 20.90 -13.47
CA GLY A 300 -4.44 19.77 -13.47
C GLY A 300 -4.66 19.18 -14.86
N HIS A 301 -3.69 19.32 -15.76
CA HIS A 301 -3.63 18.55 -17.01
C HIS A 301 -2.54 17.48 -16.90
N PHE A 302 -2.87 16.28 -17.35
CA PHE A 302 -2.06 15.09 -17.15
C PHE A 302 -1.65 14.46 -18.48
N GLU A 303 -0.37 14.08 -18.57
CA GLU A 303 0.19 13.24 -19.64
C GLU A 303 0.60 11.89 -19.07
N GLU A 304 0.23 10.79 -19.73
CA GLU A 304 0.69 9.46 -19.35
C GLU A 304 2.13 9.25 -19.86
N VAL A 305 3.08 9.06 -18.95
CA VAL A 305 4.52 9.00 -19.21
C VAL A 305 5.19 7.73 -18.68
N GLY A 306 4.45 6.75 -18.18
CA GLY A 306 4.98 5.56 -17.48
C GLY A 306 5.99 4.75 -18.28
N LEU A 307 5.80 4.64 -19.60
CA LEU A 307 6.79 3.98 -20.47
C LEU A 307 8.09 4.78 -20.57
N MET A 308 7.99 6.10 -20.65
CA MET A 308 9.14 6.99 -20.83
C MET A 308 9.97 7.11 -19.56
N THR A 309 9.30 7.11 -18.41
CA THR A 309 9.96 7.18 -17.08
C THR A 309 10.45 5.82 -16.60
N GLY A 310 9.99 4.71 -17.20
CA GLY A 310 10.41 3.36 -16.81
C GLY A 310 9.56 2.71 -15.70
N PHE A 311 8.42 3.33 -15.34
CA PHE A 311 7.48 2.82 -14.36
C PHE A 311 6.51 1.75 -14.92
N ALA A 312 6.31 1.74 -16.24
CA ALA A 312 5.28 0.93 -16.91
C ALA A 312 5.46 -0.60 -16.75
N TYR A 313 6.70 -1.09 -16.65
CA TYR A 313 7.03 -2.51 -16.69
C TYR A 313 8.16 -2.85 -15.71
N ASP A 314 8.31 -4.14 -15.40
CA ASP A 314 9.45 -4.62 -14.64
C ASP A 314 10.78 -4.50 -15.41
N GLY A 315 11.89 -4.87 -14.77
CA GLY A 315 13.24 -4.86 -15.36
C GLY A 315 13.45 -5.82 -16.53
N HIS A 316 12.47 -6.67 -16.85
CA HIS A 316 12.44 -7.53 -18.04
C HIS A 316 11.58 -6.95 -19.17
N GLY A 317 10.82 -5.89 -18.91
CA GLY A 317 9.85 -5.30 -19.83
C GLY A 317 8.54 -6.09 -19.88
N ASP A 318 8.24 -6.88 -18.85
CA ASP A 318 7.04 -7.69 -18.76
C ASP A 318 5.91 -6.92 -18.04
N GLU A 319 4.68 -7.10 -18.53
CA GLU A 319 3.45 -6.68 -17.85
C GLU A 319 3.23 -7.51 -16.59
N GLN A 320 2.93 -6.84 -15.49
CA GLN A 320 2.73 -7.45 -14.18
C GLN A 320 1.24 -7.47 -13.80
N GLY A 321 0.83 -8.40 -12.94
CA GLY A 321 -0.46 -8.32 -12.27
C GLY A 321 -0.38 -7.31 -11.14
N SER A 322 -0.29 -6.02 -11.45
CA SER A 322 -0.05 -4.99 -10.44
C SER A 322 -1.33 -4.59 -9.71
N MET A 323 -1.34 -4.69 -8.38
CA MET A 323 -2.54 -4.52 -7.57
C MET A 323 -2.46 -3.36 -6.58
N GLY A 324 -1.40 -3.27 -5.80
CA GLY A 324 -1.14 -2.21 -4.82
C GLY A 324 0.12 -1.42 -5.17
N VAL A 325 0.13 -0.14 -4.83
CA VAL A 325 1.29 0.74 -5.01
C VAL A 325 1.39 1.70 -3.83
N ASP A 326 2.62 1.90 -3.36
CA ASP A 326 2.93 2.89 -2.34
C ASP A 326 4.30 3.52 -2.62
N CYS A 327 4.58 4.70 -2.05
CA CYS A 327 5.83 5.44 -2.25
C CYS A 327 6.53 5.82 -0.95
N GLY A 328 7.86 5.98 -1.02
CA GLY A 328 8.69 6.38 0.11
C GLY A 328 10.18 6.45 -0.25
N ASP A 329 10.94 7.29 0.45
CA ASP A 329 12.39 7.41 0.28
C ASP A 329 13.09 6.24 1.01
N THR A 330 13.43 5.16 0.28
CA THR A 330 13.98 3.95 0.91
C THR A 330 15.49 4.04 1.21
N ASN A 331 16.11 5.13 0.78
CA ASN A 331 17.56 5.29 0.85
C ASN A 331 18.04 6.65 1.33
N ASN A 332 17.13 7.46 1.84
CA ASN A 332 17.37 8.77 2.41
C ASN A 332 18.10 9.71 1.45
N ASP A 333 17.81 9.64 0.14
CA ASP A 333 18.40 10.53 -0.87
C ASP A 333 17.50 11.72 -1.25
N GLY A 334 16.28 11.76 -0.71
CA GLY A 334 15.29 12.80 -0.88
C GLY A 334 14.35 12.60 -2.06
N LEU A 335 14.42 11.47 -2.75
CA LEU A 335 13.55 11.08 -3.85
C LEU A 335 12.59 9.97 -3.40
N LEU A 336 11.34 10.02 -3.85
CA LEU A 336 10.36 8.98 -3.55
C LEU A 336 10.57 7.78 -4.48
N ASP A 337 10.86 6.61 -3.90
CA ASP A 337 10.82 5.32 -4.57
C ASP A 337 9.41 4.73 -4.50
N PHE A 338 9.11 3.74 -5.34
CA PHE A 338 7.79 3.13 -5.42
C PHE A 338 7.86 1.61 -5.31
N TYR A 339 6.99 1.05 -4.49
CA TYR A 339 6.83 -0.40 -4.35
C TYR A 339 5.48 -0.84 -4.90
N VAL A 340 5.50 -1.77 -5.87
CA VAL A 340 4.31 -2.25 -6.57
C VAL A 340 4.15 -3.75 -6.36
N THR A 341 3.00 -4.18 -5.89
CA THR A 341 2.70 -5.61 -5.69
C THR A 341 2.35 -6.32 -7.01
N SER A 342 2.40 -7.64 -7.01
CA SER A 342 2.30 -8.50 -8.20
C SER A 342 1.53 -9.82 -7.95
N TYR A 343 1.23 -10.54 -9.05
CA TYR A 343 0.57 -11.85 -9.01
C TYR A 343 1.56 -13.00 -8.72
N GLN A 344 1.05 -14.20 -8.46
CA GLN A 344 1.93 -15.37 -8.30
C GLN A 344 2.81 -15.57 -9.54
N GLY A 345 4.06 -15.98 -9.33
CA GLY A 345 5.07 -16.19 -10.37
C GLY A 345 5.74 -14.90 -10.84
N GLN A 346 5.42 -13.78 -10.20
CA GLN A 346 5.98 -12.46 -10.45
C GLN A 346 6.62 -11.91 -9.16
N LEU A 347 7.59 -11.01 -9.29
CA LEU A 347 8.18 -10.34 -8.13
C LEU A 347 7.45 -9.03 -7.89
N ALA A 348 7.09 -8.75 -6.64
CA ALA A 348 6.73 -7.40 -6.26
C ALA A 348 7.96 -6.48 -6.49
N THR A 349 7.72 -5.34 -7.11
CA THR A 349 8.75 -4.55 -7.78
C THR A 349 9.06 -3.29 -7.00
N LEU A 350 10.33 -3.03 -6.71
CA LEU A 350 10.84 -1.76 -6.20
C LEU A 350 11.41 -0.93 -7.34
N TYR A 351 10.71 0.14 -7.70
CA TYR A 351 11.15 1.17 -8.63
C TYR A 351 11.90 2.25 -7.88
N LYS A 352 13.20 2.33 -8.11
CA LYS A 352 14.04 3.37 -7.55
C LYS A 352 13.94 4.64 -8.41
N ASN A 353 13.71 5.78 -7.78
CA ASN A 353 13.79 7.08 -8.46
C ASN A 353 15.25 7.47 -8.68
N LEU A 354 15.61 7.78 -9.92
CA LEU A 354 16.97 8.13 -10.33
C LEU A 354 17.18 9.63 -10.52
N ASP A 355 16.20 10.46 -10.14
CA ASP A 355 16.06 11.86 -10.57
C ASP A 355 15.85 11.95 -12.10
N ALA A 356 15.65 13.18 -12.59
CA ALA A 356 15.48 13.47 -14.02
C ALA A 356 14.39 12.63 -14.71
N ASP A 357 13.27 12.46 -14.00
CA ASP A 357 12.03 11.82 -14.47
C ASP A 357 12.20 10.34 -14.85
N MET A 358 13.10 9.62 -14.18
CA MET A 358 13.43 8.22 -14.49
C MET A 358 13.37 7.30 -13.27
N PHE A 359 12.84 6.10 -13.49
CA PHE A 359 12.80 5.00 -12.54
C PHE A 359 13.61 3.80 -13.07
N GLU A 360 14.20 3.04 -12.15
CA GLU A 360 14.84 1.76 -12.41
C GLU A 360 14.26 0.68 -11.50
N ASP A 361 13.89 -0.47 -12.06
CA ASP A 361 13.62 -1.68 -11.26
C ASP A 361 14.92 -2.18 -10.61
N VAL A 362 15.01 -2.00 -9.29
CA VAL A 362 16.16 -2.43 -8.48
C VAL A 362 15.85 -3.68 -7.65
N THR A 363 14.71 -4.33 -7.86
CA THR A 363 14.15 -5.41 -7.04
C THR A 363 15.14 -6.53 -6.75
N LEU A 364 15.80 -7.05 -7.80
CA LEU A 364 16.80 -8.12 -7.66
C LEU A 364 18.11 -7.63 -7.06
N LEU A 365 18.46 -6.35 -7.28
CA LEU A 365 19.69 -5.76 -6.77
C LEU A 365 19.58 -5.52 -5.27
N THR A 366 18.44 -5.04 -4.78
CA THR A 366 18.22 -4.69 -3.38
C THR A 366 17.73 -5.88 -2.55
N GLY A 367 17.08 -6.87 -3.18
CA GLY A 367 16.41 -7.97 -2.48
C GLY A 367 14.95 -7.67 -2.13
N ALA A 368 14.39 -6.56 -2.62
CA ALA A 368 13.03 -6.11 -2.29
C ALA A 368 11.90 -7.03 -2.82
N GLY A 369 12.21 -7.98 -3.70
CA GLY A 369 11.26 -9.00 -4.15
C GLY A 369 11.37 -10.34 -3.41
N SER A 370 12.22 -10.44 -2.38
CA SER A 370 12.51 -11.72 -1.70
C SER A 370 11.25 -12.39 -1.17
N GLU A 371 11.11 -13.70 -1.44
CA GLU A 371 9.99 -14.53 -0.98
C GLU A 371 8.58 -14.09 -1.45
N THR A 372 8.47 -13.19 -2.43
CA THR A 372 7.18 -12.76 -3.02
C THR A 372 6.71 -13.63 -4.19
N LEU A 373 7.64 -14.26 -4.91
CA LEU A 373 7.36 -15.05 -6.12
C LEU A 373 6.21 -16.08 -6.01
N PRO A 374 6.05 -16.86 -4.93
CA PRO A 374 4.97 -17.85 -4.85
C PRO A 374 3.61 -17.26 -4.47
N ASP A 375 3.55 -16.03 -3.98
CA ASP A 375 2.35 -15.45 -3.37
C ASP A 375 1.71 -14.39 -4.29
N VAL A 376 0.41 -14.20 -4.17
CA VAL A 376 -0.25 -12.99 -4.69
C VAL A 376 -0.16 -11.92 -3.62
N THR A 377 0.38 -10.76 -3.99
CA THR A 377 0.68 -9.65 -3.09
C THR A 377 -0.31 -8.50 -3.32
N TRP A 378 -0.71 -7.80 -2.24
CA TRP A 378 -1.82 -6.84 -2.26
C TRP A 378 -1.44 -5.50 -1.61
N GLY A 379 -1.93 -5.22 -0.39
CA GLY A 379 -1.59 -4.03 0.37
C GLY A 379 -0.13 -4.04 0.77
N ASN A 380 0.53 -2.91 0.63
CA ASN A 380 1.93 -2.72 0.94
C ASN A 380 2.16 -1.32 1.51
N SER A 381 3.27 -1.17 2.22
CA SER A 381 3.80 0.14 2.61
C SER A 381 5.31 0.07 2.87
N MET A 382 5.97 1.22 2.78
CA MET A 382 7.34 1.45 3.22
C MET A 382 7.32 2.15 4.58
N VAL A 383 7.68 1.44 5.65
CA VAL A 383 7.51 1.85 7.05
C VAL A 383 8.76 1.51 7.84
N ASP A 384 9.26 2.43 8.65
CA ASP A 384 10.34 2.17 9.62
C ASP A 384 9.73 1.62 10.92
N PHE A 385 9.77 0.31 11.11
CA PHE A 385 9.12 -0.36 12.24
C PHE A 385 9.98 -0.40 13.50
N ASP A 386 11.30 -0.29 13.40
CA ASP A 386 12.22 -0.30 14.55
C ASP A 386 12.83 1.09 14.83
N ASN A 387 12.32 2.13 14.15
CA ASN A 387 12.72 3.52 14.27
C ASN A 387 14.22 3.74 14.06
N ASP A 388 14.86 2.92 13.22
CA ASP A 388 16.31 2.95 12.99
C ASP A 388 16.76 3.98 11.94
N GLY A 389 15.80 4.61 11.25
CA GLY A 389 16.05 5.61 10.22
C GLY A 389 16.05 5.05 8.80
N ASP A 390 15.79 3.75 8.59
CA ASP A 390 15.65 3.11 7.30
C ASP A 390 14.26 2.44 7.15
N ARG A 391 13.50 2.78 6.10
CA ARG A 391 12.16 2.20 5.90
C ARG A 391 12.22 0.74 5.46
N ASP A 392 11.48 -0.13 6.14
CA ASP A 392 11.20 -1.52 5.79
C ASP A 392 10.02 -1.64 4.81
N ILE A 393 9.77 -2.85 4.30
CA ILE A 393 8.63 -3.13 3.42
C ILE A 393 7.73 -4.20 4.02
N PHE A 394 6.47 -3.84 4.27
CA PHE A 394 5.41 -4.81 4.60
C PHE A 394 4.59 -5.15 3.37
N ILE A 395 4.20 -6.42 3.24
CA ILE A 395 3.40 -6.92 2.11
C ILE A 395 2.30 -7.87 2.58
N ALA A 396 1.05 -7.46 2.42
CA ALA A 396 -0.12 -8.29 2.62
C ALA A 396 -0.25 -9.32 1.49
N CYS A 397 -0.40 -10.59 1.85
CA CYS A 397 -0.37 -11.71 0.91
C CYS A 397 -1.62 -12.59 1.04
N GLY A 398 -2.09 -13.12 -0.08
CA GLY A 398 -3.27 -14.00 -0.08
C GLY A 398 -3.77 -14.32 -1.48
N HIS A 399 -3.98 -15.58 -1.81
CA HIS A 399 -4.44 -15.90 -3.16
C HIS A 399 -5.89 -15.46 -3.40
N LEU A 400 -6.26 -15.11 -4.64
CA LEU A 400 -7.67 -14.84 -5.00
C LEU A 400 -8.46 -16.11 -5.31
N GLN A 401 -7.80 -17.16 -5.80
CA GLN A 401 -8.43 -18.45 -6.03
C GLN A 401 -8.50 -19.22 -4.71
N ASP A 402 -9.69 -19.25 -4.10
CA ASP A 402 -10.05 -19.99 -2.87
C ASP A 402 -9.95 -21.52 -2.98
N ASN A 403 -9.48 -22.04 -4.10
CA ASN A 403 -9.30 -23.45 -4.39
C ASN A 403 -7.97 -23.74 -5.12
N ILE A 404 -7.00 -22.83 -5.02
CA ILE A 404 -5.72 -22.89 -5.74
C ILE A 404 -4.98 -24.22 -5.51
N GLU A 405 -5.04 -24.75 -4.29
CA GLU A 405 -4.38 -25.99 -3.87
C GLU A 405 -4.90 -27.25 -4.60
N LEU A 406 -6.02 -27.14 -5.33
CA LEU A 406 -6.56 -28.24 -6.13
C LEU A 406 -5.84 -28.43 -7.47
N TYR A 407 -5.09 -27.43 -7.93
CA TYR A 407 -4.44 -27.47 -9.25
C TYR A 407 -3.05 -26.80 -9.31
N ASP A 408 -2.60 -26.17 -8.24
CA ASP A 408 -1.25 -25.64 -8.08
C ASP A 408 -0.73 -26.02 -6.68
N ASP A 409 0.45 -26.63 -6.61
CA ASP A 409 1.09 -27.07 -5.36
C ASP A 409 2.22 -26.13 -4.91
N THR A 410 2.40 -24.99 -5.59
CA THR A 410 3.43 -23.99 -5.29
C THR A 410 2.95 -22.85 -4.39
N THR A 411 1.63 -22.72 -4.19
CA THR A 411 1.01 -21.65 -3.41
C THR A 411 -0.26 -22.12 -2.67
N THR A 412 -0.82 -21.28 -1.79
CA THR A 412 -2.03 -21.57 -1.00
C THR A 412 -2.95 -20.35 -0.92
N TYR A 413 -4.25 -20.58 -0.72
CA TYR A 413 -5.21 -19.48 -0.59
C TYR A 413 -4.90 -18.57 0.60
N ALA A 414 -4.61 -19.20 1.73
CA ALA A 414 -4.16 -18.52 2.94
C ALA A 414 -2.64 -18.64 3.04
N THR A 415 -1.94 -17.50 3.11
CA THR A 415 -0.48 -17.43 3.19
C THR A 415 -0.08 -16.42 4.28
N SER A 416 1.20 -16.42 4.65
CA SER A 416 1.74 -15.44 5.59
C SER A 416 2.10 -14.16 4.84
N ASN A 417 1.90 -13.02 5.50
CA ASN A 417 2.39 -11.73 5.01
C ASN A 417 3.93 -11.70 5.01
N LYS A 418 4.51 -10.72 4.30
CA LYS A 418 5.96 -10.52 4.24
C LYS A 418 6.37 -9.25 4.97
N LEU A 419 7.52 -9.31 5.63
CA LEU A 419 8.21 -8.15 6.17
C LEU A 419 9.68 -8.23 5.75
N LEU A 420 10.10 -7.24 4.97
CA LEU A 420 11.46 -7.12 4.47
C LEU A 420 12.18 -5.99 5.21
N LEU A 421 13.14 -6.36 6.05
CA LEU A 421 13.97 -5.45 6.82
C LEU A 421 14.95 -4.71 5.90
N ASN A 422 15.00 -3.39 5.97
CA ASN A 422 16.03 -2.59 5.32
C ASN A 422 17.28 -2.56 6.19
N THR A 423 18.31 -3.31 5.79
CA THR A 423 19.57 -3.44 6.56
C THR A 423 20.50 -2.21 6.44
N GLY A 424 19.96 -1.07 6.02
CA GLY A 424 20.69 0.09 5.54
C GLY A 424 21.26 -0.11 4.13
N HIS A 425 21.41 1.00 3.40
CA HIS A 425 21.98 1.02 2.04
C HIS A 425 21.17 0.30 0.95
N GLN A 426 19.82 0.32 1.02
CA GLN A 426 18.93 -0.30 0.02
C GLN A 426 19.12 -1.81 -0.09
N LYS A 427 19.21 -2.49 1.05
CA LYS A 427 19.31 -3.94 1.10
C LYS A 427 18.21 -4.50 1.96
N PHE A 428 17.29 -5.22 1.32
CA PHE A 428 16.13 -5.80 1.95
C PHE A 428 16.35 -7.29 2.22
N VAL A 429 16.02 -7.71 3.44
CA VAL A 429 16.12 -9.10 3.89
C VAL A 429 14.78 -9.52 4.44
N ASP A 430 14.24 -10.64 3.96
CA ASP A 430 13.03 -11.21 4.55
C ASP A 430 13.30 -11.68 5.99
N ILE A 431 12.54 -11.13 6.94
CA ILE A 431 12.55 -11.48 8.37
C ILE A 431 11.19 -11.99 8.85
N SER A 432 10.26 -12.31 7.93
CA SER A 432 8.88 -12.68 8.25
C SER A 432 8.78 -13.85 9.21
N ALA A 433 9.73 -14.79 9.17
CA ALA A 433 9.76 -15.97 10.05
C ALA A 433 10.19 -15.63 11.48
N GLU A 434 10.88 -14.51 11.69
CA GLU A 434 11.44 -14.09 12.97
C GLU A 434 10.69 -12.88 13.60
N ALA A 435 9.88 -12.18 12.82
CA ALA A 435 9.24 -10.90 13.18
C ALA A 435 7.95 -11.03 14.02
N GLY A 436 7.90 -11.96 14.97
CA GLY A 436 6.76 -12.12 15.89
C GLY A 436 5.67 -13.07 15.39
N ASP A 437 4.67 -13.31 16.24
CA ASP A 437 3.57 -14.24 15.96
C ASP A 437 2.53 -13.67 14.98
N GLY A 438 2.43 -12.34 14.88
CA GLY A 438 1.62 -11.63 13.89
C GLY A 438 1.97 -12.02 12.46
N MET A 439 3.26 -12.10 12.16
CA MET A 439 3.75 -12.51 10.84
C MET A 439 3.55 -14.01 10.55
N GLN A 440 3.20 -14.82 11.56
CA GLN A 440 2.88 -16.24 11.38
C GLN A 440 1.40 -16.49 11.05
N VAL A 441 0.55 -15.46 11.12
CA VAL A 441 -0.87 -15.56 10.75
C VAL A 441 -0.97 -15.91 9.25
N LYS A 442 -1.81 -16.90 8.93
CA LYS A 442 -2.06 -17.34 7.56
C LYS A 442 -3.51 -17.13 7.17
N LEU A 443 -3.75 -16.11 6.35
CA LEU A 443 -5.07 -15.74 5.84
C LEU A 443 -4.95 -15.29 4.39
N SER A 444 -6.07 -14.96 3.76
CA SER A 444 -6.06 -14.30 2.45
C SER A 444 -6.13 -12.79 2.67
N SER A 445 -4.98 -12.17 2.96
CA SER A 445 -4.90 -10.74 3.26
C SER A 445 -5.08 -9.89 1.99
N ARG A 446 -5.65 -8.69 2.15
CA ARG A 446 -5.97 -7.74 1.07
C ARG A 446 -5.43 -6.36 1.41
N GLY A 447 -6.31 -5.41 1.74
CA GLY A 447 -5.91 -4.08 2.22
C GLY A 447 -5.15 -4.17 3.54
N ALA A 448 -4.16 -3.32 3.69
CA ALA A 448 -3.45 -3.08 4.95
C ALA A 448 -3.35 -1.57 5.18
N GLY A 449 -3.29 -1.17 6.45
CA GLY A 449 -3.02 0.20 6.89
C GLY A 449 -2.01 0.21 8.02
N PHE A 450 -1.29 1.33 8.11
CA PHE A 450 -0.12 1.49 8.96
C PHE A 450 -0.21 2.84 9.66
N ASP A 451 -0.30 2.83 10.98
CA ASP A 451 -0.33 4.02 11.83
C ASP A 451 0.03 3.64 13.27
N ASP A 452 0.33 4.62 14.12
CA ASP A 452 0.59 4.44 15.55
C ASP A 452 -0.76 4.41 16.29
N LEU A 453 -1.29 3.20 16.55
CA LEU A 453 -2.67 3.02 17.01
C LEU A 453 -2.81 3.15 18.54
N ASP A 454 -1.72 3.07 19.30
CA ASP A 454 -1.71 3.30 20.75
C ASP A 454 -0.89 4.51 21.20
N ASN A 455 -0.45 5.33 20.23
CA ASN A 455 0.25 6.60 20.43
C ASN A 455 1.57 6.44 21.22
N ASP A 456 2.27 5.31 21.04
CA ASP A 456 3.50 4.98 21.76
C ASP A 456 4.79 5.31 20.99
N GLY A 457 4.66 5.65 19.70
CA GLY A 457 5.75 6.10 18.85
C GLY A 457 6.35 5.06 17.93
N ASP A 458 5.72 3.90 17.79
CA ASP A 458 5.99 2.97 16.71
C ASP A 458 4.74 2.73 15.85
N VAL A 459 4.94 2.13 14.69
CA VAL A 459 3.86 1.94 13.71
C VAL A 459 3.29 0.54 13.84
N ASP A 460 1.98 0.47 14.05
CA ASP A 460 1.18 -0.76 14.08
C ASP A 460 0.63 -1.12 12.68
N VAL A 461 0.01 -2.30 12.58
CA VAL A 461 -0.57 -2.78 11.31
C VAL A 461 -2.00 -3.27 11.48
N VAL A 462 -2.91 -2.77 10.64
CA VAL A 462 -4.27 -3.33 10.47
C VAL A 462 -4.37 -3.99 9.10
N ILE A 463 -4.88 -5.22 9.05
CA ILE A 463 -5.00 -6.00 7.81
C ILE A 463 -6.44 -6.44 7.64
N LEU A 464 -7.04 -6.10 6.50
CA LEU A 464 -8.31 -6.66 6.05
C LEU A 464 -8.06 -8.02 5.40
N ASN A 465 -8.70 -9.06 5.93
CA ASN A 465 -8.60 -10.42 5.39
C ASN A 465 -9.88 -10.80 4.64
N SER A 466 -9.73 -11.22 3.39
CA SER A 466 -10.87 -11.65 2.58
C SER A 466 -11.57 -12.86 3.21
N ARG A 467 -12.88 -12.72 3.46
CA ARG A 467 -13.78 -13.74 4.01
C ARG A 467 -13.45 -14.13 5.47
N SER A 468 -12.79 -13.24 6.21
CA SER A 468 -12.36 -13.49 7.59
C SER A 468 -12.44 -12.22 8.43
N LYS A 469 -12.14 -12.36 9.73
CA LYS A 469 -11.87 -11.25 10.63
C LYS A 469 -10.59 -10.50 10.20
N PRO A 470 -10.49 -9.20 10.48
CA PRO A 470 -9.24 -8.49 10.28
C PRO A 470 -8.16 -9.01 11.24
N THR A 471 -6.91 -8.65 10.96
CA THR A 471 -5.78 -8.88 11.84
C THR A 471 -5.25 -7.53 12.29
N VAL A 472 -5.01 -7.36 13.59
CA VAL A 472 -4.36 -6.18 14.16
C VAL A 472 -3.06 -6.62 14.81
N LEU A 473 -1.97 -6.02 14.37
CA LEU A 473 -0.62 -6.31 14.85
C LEU A 473 -0.12 -5.10 15.63
N ARG A 474 0.19 -5.31 16.91
CA ARG A 474 0.91 -4.30 17.68
C ARG A 474 2.41 -4.44 17.40
N ASN A 475 3.10 -3.34 17.23
CA ASN A 475 4.54 -3.34 17.18
C ASN A 475 5.11 -3.42 18.62
N ASP A 476 5.90 -4.47 18.87
CA ASP A 476 6.50 -4.79 20.17
C ASP A 476 8.03 -4.88 20.01
N SER A 477 8.58 -4.10 19.08
CA SER A 477 10.00 -4.11 18.75
C SER A 477 10.87 -3.79 19.97
N PRO A 478 11.97 -4.53 20.20
CA PRO A 478 12.76 -4.43 21.43
C PRO A 478 13.53 -3.11 21.59
N ASP A 479 13.99 -2.53 20.49
CA ASP A 479 14.76 -1.29 20.44
C ASP A 479 13.92 -0.30 19.63
N GLN A 480 13.40 0.74 20.29
CA GLN A 480 12.36 1.62 19.74
C GLN A 480 12.90 2.92 19.13
N GLY A 481 14.22 3.12 19.13
CA GLY A 481 14.83 4.38 18.68
C GLY A 481 14.24 5.62 19.36
N HIS A 482 14.44 6.77 18.70
CA HIS A 482 13.70 8.00 18.92
C HIS A 482 12.83 8.23 17.68
N TRP A 483 11.75 8.97 17.83
CA TRP A 483 10.83 9.21 16.72
C TRP A 483 10.34 10.66 16.68
N LEU A 484 9.72 11.04 15.57
CA LEU A 484 8.93 12.26 15.45
C LEU A 484 7.73 11.95 14.54
N GLN A 485 6.53 12.29 14.99
CA GLN A 485 5.37 12.33 14.11
C GLN A 485 5.04 13.79 13.75
N VAL A 486 4.70 14.04 12.49
CA VAL A 486 4.35 15.37 11.99
C VAL A 486 2.92 15.37 11.46
N GLN A 487 2.06 16.18 12.07
CA GLN A 487 0.72 16.46 11.57
C GLN A 487 0.71 17.84 10.92
N LEU A 488 0.21 17.93 9.69
CA LEU A 488 0.09 19.20 8.99
C LEU A 488 -1.32 19.79 9.17
N CYS A 489 -1.37 21.12 9.12
CA CYS A 489 -2.60 21.89 9.06
C CYS A 489 -2.42 23.06 8.07
N GLY A 490 -2.94 22.89 6.86
CA GLY A 490 -2.94 23.90 5.81
C GLY A 490 -3.83 25.09 6.16
N VAL A 491 -3.53 26.25 5.56
CA VAL A 491 -4.29 27.49 5.72
C VAL A 491 -4.67 28.10 4.37
N ASN A 492 -3.70 28.22 3.45
CA ASN A 492 -3.96 28.59 2.06
C ASN A 492 -3.98 27.36 1.15
N SER A 493 -3.16 26.36 1.47
CA SER A 493 -3.27 25.00 0.95
C SER A 493 -4.45 24.25 1.59
N ASN A 494 -4.78 23.08 1.03
CA ASN A 494 -5.80 22.19 1.60
C ASN A 494 -5.52 21.89 3.08
N ARG A 495 -6.59 21.78 3.89
CA ARG A 495 -6.49 21.75 5.36
C ARG A 495 -5.61 20.63 5.88
N ASP A 496 -5.64 19.48 5.23
CA ASP A 496 -4.91 18.28 5.62
C ASP A 496 -3.43 18.30 5.24
N GLY A 497 -3.02 19.23 4.37
CA GLY A 497 -1.68 19.27 3.81
C GLY A 497 -1.38 18.12 2.85
N VAL A 498 -2.39 17.48 2.26
CA VAL A 498 -2.22 16.44 1.22
C VAL A 498 -1.33 16.97 0.10
N GLY A 499 -0.33 16.16 -0.27
CA GLY A 499 0.77 16.42 -1.20
C GLY A 499 1.80 17.46 -0.73
N ALA A 500 1.71 17.94 0.52
CA ALA A 500 2.81 18.69 1.12
C ALA A 500 3.96 17.75 1.50
N ARG A 501 5.19 18.19 1.21
CA ARG A 501 6.42 17.46 1.50
C ARG A 501 7.06 17.93 2.80
N VAL A 502 7.42 16.98 3.65
CA VAL A 502 8.12 17.24 4.91
C VAL A 502 9.52 16.66 4.86
N LYS A 503 10.51 17.52 5.09
CA LYS A 503 11.91 17.16 5.24
C LYS A 503 12.35 17.30 6.68
N VAL A 504 12.83 16.21 7.27
CA VAL A 504 13.35 16.16 8.64
C VAL A 504 14.85 15.94 8.61
N VAL A 505 15.60 16.82 9.27
CA VAL A 505 17.06 16.70 9.41
C VAL A 505 17.40 16.52 10.89
N SER A 506 18.11 15.43 11.20
CA SER A 506 18.64 15.16 12.54
C SER A 506 20.07 14.63 12.41
N GLY A 507 21.06 15.47 12.74
CA GLY A 507 22.47 15.12 12.59
C GLY A 507 22.84 14.81 11.13
N ASP A 508 23.18 13.55 10.88
CA ASP A 508 23.52 13.01 9.56
C ASP A 508 22.32 12.40 8.81
N LEU A 509 21.18 12.20 9.49
CA LEU A 509 19.96 11.69 8.89
C LEU A 509 19.17 12.81 8.25
N THR A 510 18.74 12.57 7.02
CA THR A 510 17.78 13.40 6.29
C THR A 510 16.69 12.49 5.80
N TRP A 511 15.45 12.77 6.19
CA TRP A 511 14.26 12.07 5.74
C TRP A 511 13.38 13.01 4.93
N VAL A 512 12.69 12.44 3.95
CA VAL A 512 11.63 13.10 3.19
C VAL A 512 10.42 12.20 3.20
N ASP A 513 9.25 12.78 3.44
CA ASP A 513 7.96 12.11 3.24
C ASP A 513 6.89 13.09 2.77
N GLU A 514 5.79 12.59 2.25
CA GLU A 514 4.65 13.38 1.77
C GLU A 514 3.34 12.93 2.42
N VAL A 515 2.43 13.88 2.66
CA VAL A 515 1.08 13.53 3.10
C VAL A 515 0.29 13.00 1.92
N HIS A 516 -0.18 11.77 2.00
CA HIS A 516 -0.99 11.14 0.96
C HIS A 516 -2.44 10.97 1.42
N SER A 517 -3.39 11.05 0.49
CA SER A 517 -4.76 10.59 0.72
C SER A 517 -5.07 9.44 -0.22
N GLY A 518 -5.18 8.24 0.35
CA GLY A 518 -5.37 6.99 -0.40
C GLY A 518 -4.03 6.46 -0.94
N ARG A 519 -3.70 5.22 -0.60
CA ARG A 519 -2.43 4.55 -0.97
C ARG A 519 -2.47 3.04 -0.73
N GLY A 520 -1.42 2.33 -1.17
CA GLY A 520 -1.31 0.88 -1.05
C GLY A 520 -2.34 0.15 -1.91
N TYR A 521 -3.08 -0.78 -1.31
CA TYR A 521 -4.16 -1.50 -1.99
C TYR A 521 -5.54 -1.00 -1.57
N GLN A 522 -6.05 -0.03 -2.32
CA GLN A 522 -7.40 0.52 -2.17
C GLN A 522 -7.70 1.07 -0.75
N SER A 523 -6.66 1.39 0.02
CA SER A 523 -6.73 1.77 1.43
C SER A 523 -6.36 3.23 1.65
N HIS A 524 -6.51 3.70 2.88
CA HIS A 524 -6.09 5.01 3.35
C HIS A 524 -5.47 4.89 4.75
N TYR A 525 -4.34 5.56 5.00
CA TYR A 525 -3.65 5.59 6.31
C TYR A 525 -2.49 6.61 6.27
N GLY A 526 -1.91 6.93 7.43
CA GLY A 526 -0.61 7.61 7.50
C GLY A 526 -0.64 9.09 7.15
N MET A 527 -1.75 9.79 7.41
CA MET A 527 -1.80 11.26 7.27
C MET A 527 -0.94 11.98 8.33
N ARG A 528 -0.61 11.27 9.42
CA ARG A 528 0.41 11.66 10.38
C ARG A 528 1.75 11.04 9.95
N LEU A 529 2.66 11.87 9.45
CA LEU A 529 3.95 11.39 8.92
C LEU A 529 4.84 10.92 10.06
N HIS A 530 5.41 9.72 9.95
CA HIS A 530 6.25 9.09 10.96
C HIS A 530 7.72 9.11 10.55
N PHE A 531 8.60 9.54 11.46
CA PHE A 531 10.05 9.62 11.23
C PHE A 531 10.80 8.90 12.35
N GLY A 532 11.41 7.76 12.03
CA GLY A 532 12.37 7.10 12.91
C GLY A 532 13.72 7.84 12.92
N LEU A 533 14.30 8.04 14.10
CA LEU A 533 15.47 8.90 14.32
C LEU A 533 16.66 8.13 14.91
N ALA A 534 16.51 6.83 15.17
CA ALA A 534 17.45 5.99 15.90
C ALA A 534 17.89 6.68 17.22
N GLU A 535 19.19 6.74 17.49
CA GLU A 535 19.75 7.29 18.73
C GLU A 535 19.75 8.83 18.81
N ARG A 536 19.16 9.53 17.84
CA ARG A 536 19.26 10.99 17.73
C ARG A 536 18.24 11.68 18.62
N LYS A 537 18.74 12.54 19.51
CA LYS A 537 17.94 13.13 20.62
C LYS A 537 17.31 14.48 20.30
N ARG A 538 17.43 14.95 19.06
CA ARG A 538 16.92 16.24 18.61
C ARG A 538 16.77 16.24 17.10
N VAL A 539 15.71 16.85 16.60
CA VAL A 539 15.58 17.23 15.19
C VAL A 539 16.16 18.63 15.00
N ASP A 540 17.14 18.74 14.12
CA ASP A 540 17.81 20.00 13.82
C ASP A 540 16.91 20.93 13.03
N ARG A 541 16.17 20.39 12.05
CA ARG A 541 15.28 21.14 11.18
C ARG A 541 14.11 20.28 10.69
N VAL A 542 12.92 20.84 10.74
CA VAL A 542 11.73 20.37 9.99
C VAL A 542 11.42 21.45 8.95
N GLU A 543 11.36 21.06 7.69
CA GLU A 543 11.00 21.92 6.57
C GLU A 543 9.76 21.34 5.90
N VAL A 544 8.68 22.13 5.85
CA VAL A 544 7.42 21.76 5.20
C VAL A 544 7.30 22.57 3.93
N SER A 545 7.25 21.90 2.78
CA SER A 545 6.95 22.49 1.47
C SER A 545 5.48 22.22 1.17
N TRP A 546 4.67 23.26 1.26
CA TRP A 546 3.22 23.16 1.06
C TRP A 546 2.88 23.17 -0.43
N ILE A 547 1.78 22.48 -0.80
CA ILE A 547 1.16 22.69 -2.10
C ILE A 547 0.85 24.19 -2.26
N GLY A 548 1.16 24.74 -3.43
CA GLY A 548 1.08 26.18 -3.71
C GLY A 548 2.38 26.97 -3.40
N GLY A 549 3.41 26.30 -2.87
CA GLY A 549 4.80 26.78 -2.90
C GLY A 549 5.26 27.61 -1.70
N SER A 550 4.48 27.71 -0.63
CA SER A 550 4.99 28.23 0.65
C SER A 550 5.86 27.21 1.38
N THR A 551 6.77 27.70 2.21
CA THR A 551 7.62 26.85 3.05
C THR A 551 7.60 27.33 4.49
N ASP A 552 7.42 26.41 5.43
CA ASP A 552 7.64 26.63 6.86
C ASP A 552 8.88 25.88 7.33
N VAL A 553 9.64 26.51 8.23
CA VAL A 553 10.86 25.93 8.80
C VAL A 553 10.82 26.05 10.31
N LEU A 554 10.98 24.91 10.98
CA LEU A 554 11.13 24.82 12.42
C LEU A 554 12.52 24.27 12.72
N GLU A 555 13.19 24.84 13.73
CA GLU A 555 14.53 24.40 14.14
C GLU A 555 14.52 23.92 15.59
N HIS A 556 15.43 22.99 15.91
CA HIS A 556 15.66 22.49 17.27
C HIS A 556 14.43 21.85 17.93
N VAL A 557 13.71 21.03 17.15
CA VAL A 557 12.52 20.29 17.59
C VAL A 557 12.92 19.12 18.50
N GLN A 558 12.13 18.89 19.56
CA GLN A 558 12.31 17.74 20.45
C GLN A 558 11.76 16.47 19.80
N VAL A 559 12.41 15.33 20.06
CA VAL A 559 11.98 14.00 19.64
C VAL A 559 10.90 13.43 20.57
N ASP A 560 10.40 12.24 20.24
CA ASP A 560 9.43 11.42 20.98
C ASP A 560 8.10 12.13 21.19
N ARG A 561 7.54 12.65 20.10
CA ARG A 561 6.31 13.45 20.13
C ARG A 561 5.63 13.55 18.78
N VAL A 562 4.34 13.89 18.85
CA VAL A 562 3.60 14.50 17.74
C VAL A 562 3.90 16.01 17.68
N LEU A 563 4.18 16.49 16.48
CA LEU A 563 4.39 17.90 16.14
C LEU A 563 3.32 18.33 15.13
N THR A 564 2.43 19.23 15.54
CA THR A 564 1.53 19.92 14.60
C THR A 564 2.23 21.12 13.98
N VAL A 565 2.25 21.20 12.64
CA VAL A 565 2.76 22.35 11.90
C VAL A 565 1.61 23.01 11.13
N THR A 566 1.33 24.27 11.46
CA THR A 566 0.32 25.07 10.77
C THR A 566 0.97 25.99 9.75
N GLU A 567 0.45 26.00 8.52
CA GLU A 567 0.96 26.81 7.41
C GLU A 567 1.08 28.29 7.79
N GLY A 568 2.26 28.87 7.58
CA GLY A 568 2.57 30.28 7.79
C GLY A 568 2.73 30.69 9.26
N ALA A 569 2.56 29.79 10.23
CA ALA A 569 2.75 30.08 11.65
C ALA A 569 4.24 30.30 12.00
N SER A 570 5.17 29.78 11.19
CA SER A 570 6.61 29.77 11.48
C SER A 570 7.37 30.93 10.83
N LYS A 571 6.70 31.99 10.38
CA LYS A 571 7.35 33.21 9.84
C LYS A 571 8.25 33.86 10.90
N THR A 572 9.51 33.43 10.95
CA THR A 572 10.60 34.19 11.54
C THR A 572 10.69 35.53 10.82
N ALA A 573 10.72 36.61 11.60
CA ALA A 573 10.77 37.98 11.08
C ALA A 573 11.91 38.11 10.05
N SER A 574 11.58 38.61 8.86
CA SER A 574 12.58 38.96 7.84
C SER A 574 13.67 39.81 8.49
N PRO A 575 14.97 39.58 8.18
CA PRO A 575 16.00 40.48 8.63
C PRO A 575 15.75 41.82 7.94
N THR A 576 15.30 42.82 8.71
CA THR A 576 15.32 44.22 8.27
C THR A 576 16.72 44.55 7.78
N GLN A 577 16.81 44.93 6.50
CA GLN A 577 18.02 45.45 5.84
C GLN A 577 18.57 46.70 6.54
#